data_AF-A0A1R3FME5-F1
#
_entry.id   AF-A0A1R3FME5-F1
#
_cell.length_a   1.000
_cell.length_b   1.000
_cell.length_c   1.000
_cell.angle_alpha   90.00
_cell.angle_beta   90.00
_cell.angle_gamma   90.00
#
_symmetry.space_group_name_H-M   'P 1'
#
loop_
_entity.id
_entity.type
_entity.pdbx_description
1 polymer ?
#
loop_
_entity_poly.entity_id
_entity_poly.type
_entity_poly.pdbx_seq_one_letter_code
_entity_poly.pdbx_strand_id
1 'polypeptide(L)'
;MKIKKRCITIAYTSLLVLSASATNYAHAVNRYDGSKDKEILGQDMDLDGVRDDIQSYLNDRYGGQLIIKRLLTRYSIAIDNFMLGSAPIASAEELDAAKNCAISFGYSGEEFIRMSSIIYQRQVNTPVRKLAMGKSERFVVLNGYKNQRNKPYNAYCKNTENHIISK
;
A
#
# COMPACT_ATOMS: atom_id res chain seq x y z
N MET A 1 51.72 -57.08 13.42
CA MET A 1 50.45 -56.33 13.27
C MET A 1 50.44 -55.14 14.21
N LYS A 2 50.46 -53.90 13.70
CA LYS A 2 50.29 -52.67 14.50
C LYS A 2 49.06 -51.93 13.97
N ILE A 3 47.98 -51.92 14.76
CA ILE A 3 46.75 -51.20 14.45
C ILE A 3 46.99 -49.72 14.76
N LYS A 4 47.07 -48.87 13.72
CA LYS A 4 47.10 -47.41 13.89
C LYS A 4 45.67 -46.90 14.08
N LYS A 5 45.38 -46.36 15.26
CA LYS A 5 44.13 -45.65 15.56
C LYS A 5 44.15 -44.26 14.91
N ARG A 6 43.02 -43.90 14.31
CA ARG A 6 42.73 -42.66 13.59
C ARG A 6 42.60 -41.46 14.53
N CYS A 7 42.92 -40.26 14.04
CA CYS A 7 42.30 -39.02 14.48
C CYS A 7 41.87 -38.27 13.22
N ILE A 8 40.56 -38.23 12.98
CA ILE A 8 39.95 -37.35 11.97
C ILE A 8 39.64 -36.06 12.72
N THR A 9 40.43 -35.02 12.47
CA THR A 9 40.18 -33.68 12.98
C THR A 9 39.09 -33.05 12.12
N ILE A 10 37.85 -33.04 12.60
CA ILE A 10 36.77 -32.29 11.97
C ILE A 10 36.92 -30.83 12.43
N ALA A 11 37.44 -29.98 11.56
CA ALA A 11 37.54 -28.55 11.79
C ALA A 11 36.14 -27.92 11.80
N TYR A 12 35.57 -27.76 13.00
CA TYR A 12 34.46 -26.84 13.24
C TYR A 12 35.01 -25.42 13.23
N THR A 13 34.99 -24.77 12.07
CA THR A 13 35.16 -23.30 12.00
C THR A 13 33.84 -22.69 11.55
N SER A 14 33.09 -22.31 12.58
CA SER A 14 32.05 -21.28 12.65
C SER A 14 31.72 -20.56 11.33
N LEU A 15 30.52 -20.85 10.80
CA LEU A 15 29.79 -19.91 9.95
C LEU A 15 29.53 -18.65 10.79
N LEU A 16 30.32 -17.61 10.56
CA LEU A 16 29.96 -16.25 10.91
C LEU A 16 28.76 -15.88 10.03
N VAL A 17 27.55 -16.17 10.52
CA VAL A 17 26.32 -15.61 9.97
C VAL A 17 26.38 -14.12 10.27
N LEU A 18 26.73 -13.34 9.26
CA LEU A 18 26.67 -11.89 9.27
C LEU A 18 25.18 -11.48 9.28
N SER A 19 24.51 -11.62 10.43
CA SER A 19 23.14 -11.15 10.67
C SER A 19 23.12 -9.63 10.88
N ALA A 20 23.69 -8.89 9.93
CA ALA A 20 23.80 -7.44 10.00
C ALA A 20 23.42 -6.80 8.66
N SER A 21 22.22 -7.09 8.15
CA SER A 21 21.67 -6.34 7.01
C SER A 21 20.13 -6.40 6.86
N ALA A 22 19.38 -6.89 7.84
CA ALA A 22 17.91 -6.78 7.82
C ALA A 22 17.40 -5.47 8.44
N THR A 23 18.13 -4.89 9.42
CA THR A 23 17.70 -3.69 10.14
C THR A 23 18.04 -2.39 9.41
N ASN A 24 19.08 -2.36 8.58
CA ASN A 24 19.48 -1.14 7.86
C ASN A 24 18.68 -0.88 6.58
N TYR A 25 18.07 -1.90 5.95
CA TYR A 25 17.17 -1.68 4.82
C TYR A 25 15.84 -1.04 5.21
N ALA A 26 15.38 -1.24 6.45
CA ALA A 26 14.19 -0.60 6.99
C ALA A 26 14.38 0.92 7.21
N HIS A 27 15.63 1.40 7.29
CA HIS A 27 15.96 2.80 7.55
C HIS A 27 16.56 3.55 6.35
N ALA A 28 17.00 2.87 5.28
CA ALA A 28 17.68 3.50 4.14
C ALA A 28 16.79 3.79 2.92
N VAL A 29 15.48 3.51 2.98
CA VAL A 29 14.54 4.11 2.02
C VAL A 29 14.31 5.52 2.52
N ASN A 30 14.92 6.53 1.87
CA ASN A 30 14.50 7.93 2.03
C ASN A 30 12.98 7.97 1.87
N ARG A 31 12.26 7.99 3.01
CA ARG A 31 10.81 8.01 3.05
C ARG A 31 10.38 9.26 2.33
N TYR A 32 9.41 9.11 1.43
CA TYR A 32 8.88 10.26 0.75
C TYR A 32 8.28 11.21 1.79
N ASP A 33 8.78 12.43 1.83
CA ASP A 33 8.31 13.49 2.72
C ASP A 33 7.40 14.41 1.90
N GLY A 34 6.08 14.20 2.05
CA GLY A 34 5.04 14.97 1.38
C GLY A 34 4.96 16.43 1.81
N SER A 35 5.72 16.87 2.84
CA SER A 35 5.74 18.29 3.26
C SER A 35 6.27 19.25 2.19
N LYS A 36 6.94 18.69 1.16
CA LYS A 36 7.49 19.43 0.01
C LYS A 36 6.58 19.44 -1.20
N ASP A 37 5.35 18.93 -1.08
CA ASP A 37 4.37 18.83 -2.17
C ASP A 37 3.73 20.18 -2.55
N LYS A 38 4.48 21.28 -2.44
CA LYS A 38 4.00 22.64 -2.74
C LYS A 38 3.73 22.86 -4.24
N GLU A 39 4.32 22.03 -5.11
CA GLU A 39 4.15 22.08 -6.57
C GLU A 39 3.08 21.09 -7.08
N ILE A 40 2.47 20.31 -6.20
CA ILE A 40 1.42 19.34 -6.54
C ILE A 40 0.06 20.03 -6.43
N LEU A 41 -0.76 19.90 -7.47
CA LEU A 41 -2.15 20.36 -7.44
C LEU A 41 -2.87 19.71 -6.26
N GLY A 42 -3.51 20.49 -5.38
CA GLY A 42 -4.25 19.98 -4.22
C GLY A 42 -3.35 19.64 -3.04
N GLN A 43 -3.27 20.59 -2.10
CA GLN A 43 -2.89 20.30 -0.72
C GLN A 43 -4.10 19.68 -0.01
N ASP A 44 -3.85 18.88 1.01
CA ASP A 44 -4.88 18.48 1.98
C ASP A 44 -4.91 19.59 3.05
N MET A 45 -5.77 20.60 2.85
CA MET A 45 -5.81 21.77 3.73
C MET A 45 -6.64 21.53 5.00
N ASP A 46 -7.61 20.62 4.94
CA ASP A 46 -8.48 20.28 6.06
C ASP A 46 -7.96 19.10 6.91
N LEU A 47 -6.84 18.50 6.49
CA LEU A 47 -6.10 17.42 7.16
C LEU A 47 -6.94 16.14 7.30
N ASP A 48 -7.84 15.88 6.34
CA ASP A 48 -8.70 14.69 6.34
C ASP A 48 -8.00 13.44 5.75
N GLY A 49 -6.77 13.61 5.25
CA GLY A 49 -5.96 12.56 4.63
C GLY A 49 -6.21 12.41 3.12
N VAL A 50 -7.04 13.25 2.53
CA VAL A 50 -7.37 13.28 1.10
C VAL A 50 -7.02 14.65 0.55
N ARG A 51 -6.23 14.70 -0.51
CA ARG A 51 -5.95 15.99 -1.18
C ARG A 51 -7.23 16.66 -1.68
N ASP A 52 -7.34 17.98 -1.49
CA ASP A 52 -8.53 18.77 -1.85
C ASP A 52 -8.92 18.63 -3.33
N ASP A 53 -7.95 18.46 -4.23
CA ASP A 53 -8.20 18.27 -5.67
C ASP A 53 -8.85 16.91 -5.96
N ILE A 54 -8.49 15.88 -5.20
CA ILE A 54 -9.13 14.56 -5.26
C ILE A 54 -10.50 14.63 -4.61
N GLN A 55 -10.63 15.29 -3.47
CA GLN A 55 -11.90 15.45 -2.78
C GLN A 55 -12.93 16.17 -3.65
N SER A 56 -12.52 17.25 -4.31
CA SER A 56 -13.34 17.97 -5.28
C SER A 56 -13.76 17.06 -6.45
N TYR A 57 -12.81 16.33 -7.05
CA TYR A 57 -13.12 15.37 -8.12
C TYR A 57 -14.10 14.28 -7.67
N LEU A 58 -13.95 13.74 -6.45
CA LEU A 58 -14.83 12.71 -5.90
C LEU A 58 -16.23 13.26 -5.62
N ASN A 59 -16.34 14.49 -5.11
CA ASN A 59 -17.61 15.18 -4.90
C ASN A 59 -18.34 15.42 -6.23
N ASP A 60 -17.64 15.94 -7.23
CA ASP A 60 -18.22 16.27 -8.53
C ASP A 60 -18.66 15.03 -9.30
N ARG A 61 -17.82 13.99 -9.33
CA ARG A 61 -18.06 12.80 -10.15
C ARG A 61 -18.95 11.76 -9.47
N TYR A 62 -18.86 11.63 -8.15
CA TYR A 62 -19.47 10.55 -7.38
C TYR A 62 -20.32 11.05 -6.20
N GLY A 63 -20.70 12.33 -6.17
CA GLY A 63 -21.50 12.91 -5.08
C GLY A 63 -22.79 12.16 -4.77
N GLY A 64 -23.47 11.63 -5.81
CA GLY A 64 -24.68 10.80 -5.66
C GLY A 64 -24.42 9.30 -5.44
N GLN A 65 -23.17 8.83 -5.50
CA GLN A 65 -22.78 7.42 -5.40
C GLN A 65 -21.92 7.19 -4.14
N LEU A 66 -22.55 7.28 -2.97
CA LEU A 66 -21.85 7.34 -1.68
C LEU A 66 -20.92 6.15 -1.41
N ILE A 67 -21.32 4.94 -1.83
CA ILE A 67 -20.52 3.73 -1.63
C ILE A 67 -19.21 3.82 -2.43
N ILE A 68 -19.30 4.03 -3.75
CA ILE A 68 -18.09 4.08 -4.58
C ILE A 68 -17.23 5.29 -4.22
N LYS A 69 -17.84 6.44 -3.92
CA LYS A 69 -17.12 7.62 -3.43
C LYS A 69 -16.27 7.28 -2.21
N ARG A 70 -16.83 6.62 -1.21
CA ARG A 70 -16.10 6.19 0.00
C ARG A 70 -14.98 5.21 -0.31
N LEU A 71 -15.20 4.26 -1.21
CA LEU A 71 -14.17 3.28 -1.58
C LEU A 71 -13.02 3.91 -2.37
N LEU A 72 -13.32 4.86 -3.24
CA LEU A 72 -12.33 5.66 -3.95
C LEU A 72 -11.57 6.61 -3.01
N THR A 73 -12.24 7.13 -1.96
CA THR A 73 -11.59 7.90 -0.89
C THR A 73 -10.60 7.04 -0.12
N ARG A 74 -11.00 5.83 0.31
CA ARG A 74 -10.10 4.85 0.95
C ARG A 74 -8.90 4.51 0.08
N TYR A 75 -9.15 4.31 -1.23
CA TYR A 75 -8.09 4.07 -2.20
C TYR A 75 -7.12 5.25 -2.30
N SER A 76 -7.62 6.49 -2.32
CA SER A 76 -6.81 7.71 -2.34
C SER A 76 -5.88 7.81 -1.13
N ILE A 77 -6.43 7.62 0.07
CA ILE A 77 -5.66 7.64 1.34
C ILE A 77 -4.60 6.54 1.33
N ALA A 78 -4.95 5.35 0.84
CA ALA A 78 -4.03 4.23 0.76
C ALA A 78 -2.87 4.50 -0.21
N ILE A 79 -3.11 5.18 -1.34
CA ILE A 79 -2.05 5.61 -2.27
C ILE A 79 -1.04 6.52 -1.58
N ASP A 80 -1.52 7.53 -0.86
CA ASP A 80 -0.63 8.49 -0.18
C ASP A 80 0.20 7.81 0.90
N ASN A 81 -0.44 7.00 1.76
CA ASN A 81 0.26 6.20 2.77
C ASN A 81 1.26 5.21 2.16
N PHE A 82 0.90 4.63 1.02
CA PHE A 82 1.78 3.72 0.30
C PHE A 82 3.04 4.45 -0.19
N MET A 83 2.91 5.65 -0.75
CA MET A 83 4.06 6.46 -1.19
C MET A 83 4.91 6.97 -0.01
N LEU A 84 4.29 7.36 1.11
CA LEU A 84 5.02 7.78 2.33
C LEU A 84 5.87 6.64 2.93
N GLY A 85 5.50 5.39 2.68
CA GLY A 85 6.30 4.22 3.06
C GLY A 85 6.37 3.96 4.57
N SER A 86 5.46 4.53 5.36
CA SER A 86 5.35 4.30 6.81
C SER A 86 4.84 2.89 7.12
N ALA A 87 3.90 2.39 6.31
CA ALA A 87 3.33 1.05 6.41
C ALA A 87 2.96 0.50 5.01
N PRO A 88 3.95 0.21 4.14
CA PRO A 88 3.70 -0.08 2.74
C PRO A 88 2.91 -1.38 2.51
N ILE A 89 3.11 -2.43 3.33
CA ILE A 89 2.33 -3.67 3.24
C ILE A 89 0.86 -3.42 3.61
N ALA A 90 0.59 -2.76 4.74
CA ALA A 90 -0.77 -2.44 5.16
C ALA A 90 -1.48 -1.51 4.17
N SER A 91 -0.74 -0.60 3.54
CA SER A 91 -1.28 0.27 2.50
C SER A 91 -1.59 -0.51 1.22
N ALA A 92 -0.77 -1.48 0.83
CA ALA A 92 -1.06 -2.40 -0.27
C ALA A 92 -2.34 -3.22 -0.01
N GLU A 93 -2.47 -3.75 1.22
CA GLU A 93 -3.67 -4.45 1.67
C GLU A 93 -4.92 -3.58 1.58
N GLU A 94 -4.80 -2.29 1.90
CA GLU A 94 -5.92 -1.35 1.85
C GLU A 94 -6.33 -1.00 0.40
N LEU A 95 -5.37 -0.86 -0.51
CA LEU A 95 -5.64 -0.70 -1.95
C LEU A 95 -6.44 -1.90 -2.49
N ASP A 96 -6.04 -3.12 -2.11
CA ASP A 96 -6.75 -4.34 -2.49
C ASP A 96 -8.09 -4.49 -1.77
N ALA A 97 -8.17 -4.09 -0.51
CA ALA A 97 -9.40 -4.13 0.27
C ALA A 97 -10.47 -3.19 -0.31
N ALA A 98 -10.10 -1.99 -0.76
CA ALA A 98 -11.04 -1.07 -1.40
C ALA A 98 -11.66 -1.67 -2.67
N LYS A 99 -10.83 -2.26 -3.55
CA LYS A 99 -11.27 -2.98 -4.76
C LYS A 99 -12.17 -4.16 -4.41
N ASN A 100 -11.74 -5.02 -3.49
CA ASN A 100 -12.48 -6.21 -3.10
C ASN A 100 -13.82 -5.86 -2.44
N CYS A 101 -13.86 -4.79 -1.65
CA CYS A 101 -15.11 -4.28 -1.10
C CYS A 101 -16.04 -3.73 -2.19
N ALA A 102 -15.52 -3.04 -3.21
CA ALA A 102 -16.34 -2.59 -4.34
C ALA A 102 -17.02 -3.76 -5.06
N ILE A 103 -16.28 -4.87 -5.23
CA ILE A 103 -16.84 -6.10 -5.80
C ILE A 103 -18.00 -6.65 -4.97
N SER A 104 -17.94 -6.54 -3.64
CA SER A 104 -19.07 -6.95 -2.78
C SER A 104 -20.35 -6.13 -2.98
N PHE A 105 -20.22 -4.89 -3.48
CA PHE A 105 -21.33 -4.00 -3.80
C PHE A 105 -21.79 -4.09 -5.26
N GLY A 106 -21.28 -5.07 -6.03
CA GLY A 106 -21.69 -5.34 -7.41
C GLY A 106 -20.87 -4.65 -8.50
N TYR A 107 -19.83 -3.88 -8.14
CA TYR A 107 -18.91 -3.31 -9.11
C TYR A 107 -17.96 -4.39 -9.65
N SER A 108 -17.64 -4.36 -10.95
CA SER A 108 -16.58 -5.26 -11.44
C SER A 108 -15.20 -4.74 -11.04
N GLY A 109 -14.22 -5.66 -10.98
CA GLY A 109 -12.82 -5.27 -10.73
C GLY A 109 -12.30 -4.27 -11.75
N GLU A 110 -12.61 -4.47 -13.03
CA GLU A 110 -12.26 -3.56 -14.12
C GLU A 110 -12.91 -2.19 -13.98
N GLU A 111 -14.17 -2.14 -13.55
CA GLU A 111 -14.86 -0.88 -13.32
C GLU A 111 -14.18 -0.09 -12.19
N PHE A 112 -13.84 -0.75 -11.08
CA PHE A 112 -13.14 -0.12 -9.98
C PHE A 112 -11.76 0.37 -10.41
N ILE A 113 -10.97 -0.45 -11.12
CA ILE A 113 -9.65 -0.08 -11.64
C ILE A 113 -9.74 1.15 -12.56
N ARG A 114 -10.73 1.18 -13.46
CA ARG A 114 -10.95 2.33 -14.34
C ARG A 114 -11.25 3.60 -13.54
N MET A 115 -12.11 3.52 -12.54
CA MET A 115 -12.47 4.66 -11.69
C MET A 115 -11.29 5.15 -10.83
N SER A 116 -10.54 4.21 -10.25
CA SER A 116 -9.40 4.51 -9.40
C SER A 116 -8.16 4.96 -10.18
N SER A 117 -8.05 4.61 -11.47
CA SER A 117 -6.93 5.04 -12.33
C SER A 117 -6.81 6.57 -12.44
N ILE A 118 -7.93 7.30 -12.45
CA ILE A 118 -7.92 8.76 -12.52
C ILE A 118 -7.36 9.36 -11.22
N ILE A 119 -7.69 8.76 -10.08
CA ILE A 119 -7.16 9.15 -8.78
C ILE A 119 -5.66 8.87 -8.73
N TYR A 120 -5.23 7.68 -9.16
CA TYR A 120 -3.81 7.34 -9.28
C TYR A 120 -3.07 8.33 -10.17
N GLN A 121 -3.60 8.70 -11.34
CA GLN A 121 -2.96 9.65 -12.25
C GLN A 121 -2.82 11.05 -11.65
N ARG A 122 -3.83 11.50 -10.91
CA ARG A 122 -3.79 12.79 -10.20
C ARG A 122 -2.83 12.76 -9.01
N GLN A 123 -2.83 11.66 -8.26
CA GLN A 123 -1.96 11.50 -7.10
C GLN A 123 -0.51 11.22 -7.48
N VAL A 124 -0.22 10.36 -8.45
CA VAL A 124 1.15 9.93 -8.81
C VAL A 124 1.65 10.70 -10.05
N ASN A 125 1.53 12.02 -10.01
CA ASN A 125 1.74 12.89 -11.17
C ASN A 125 3.17 13.45 -11.31
N THR A 126 3.94 13.53 -10.23
CA THR A 126 5.33 14.07 -10.28
C THR A 126 6.40 12.98 -10.34
N PRO A 127 7.62 13.29 -10.82
CA PRO A 127 8.74 12.33 -10.80
C PRO A 127 9.04 11.77 -9.40
N VAL A 128 8.95 12.61 -8.36
CA VAL A 128 9.22 12.20 -6.97
C VAL A 128 8.17 11.20 -6.48
N ARG A 129 6.89 11.43 -6.78
CA ARG A 129 5.79 10.54 -6.38
C ARG A 129 5.80 9.23 -7.16
N LYS A 130 6.12 9.27 -8.45
CA LYS A 130 6.37 8.06 -9.27
C LYS A 130 7.52 7.23 -8.68
N LEU A 131 8.61 7.88 -8.28
CA LEU A 131 9.74 7.19 -7.64
C LEU A 131 9.36 6.62 -6.26
N ALA A 132 8.60 7.35 -5.46
CA ALA A 132 8.10 6.91 -4.16
C ALA A 132 7.20 5.68 -4.30
N MET A 133 6.24 5.73 -5.23
CA MET A 133 5.36 4.61 -5.58
C MET A 133 6.18 3.38 -5.98
N GLY A 134 7.12 3.52 -6.92
CA GLY A 134 7.96 2.40 -7.37
C GLY A 134 8.85 1.82 -6.26
N LYS A 135 9.34 2.64 -5.32
CA LYS A 135 10.09 2.14 -4.15
C LYS A 135 9.21 1.31 -3.22
N SER A 136 7.98 1.76 -2.96
CA SER A 136 7.02 1.05 -2.12
C SER A 136 6.54 -0.24 -2.78
N GLU A 137 6.26 -0.24 -4.09
CA GLU A 137 5.97 -1.45 -4.86
C GLU A 137 7.10 -2.47 -4.75
N ARG A 138 8.35 -2.03 -4.97
CA ARG A 138 9.52 -2.90 -4.86
C ARG A 138 9.66 -3.47 -3.44
N PHE A 139 9.45 -2.66 -2.41
CA PHE A 139 9.50 -3.12 -1.02
C PHE A 139 8.48 -4.24 -0.78
N VAL A 140 7.23 -4.03 -1.20
CA VAL A 140 6.12 -4.96 -0.97
C VAL A 140 6.35 -6.29 -1.71
N VAL A 141 6.85 -6.24 -2.95
CA VAL A 141 7.23 -7.43 -3.72
C VAL A 141 8.38 -8.19 -3.05
N LEU A 142 9.43 -7.50 -2.61
CA LEU A 142 10.59 -8.14 -1.96
C LEU A 142 10.24 -8.78 -0.61
N ASN A 143 9.23 -8.24 0.09
CA ASN A 143 8.73 -8.80 1.34
C ASN A 143 7.63 -9.86 1.15
N GLY A 144 7.45 -10.35 -0.09
CA GLY A 144 6.58 -11.49 -0.38
C GLY A 144 5.09 -11.21 -0.25
N TYR A 145 4.67 -9.93 -0.26
CA TYR A 145 3.25 -9.61 -0.34
C TYR A 145 2.67 -10.15 -1.64
N LYS A 146 1.62 -10.95 -1.52
CA LYS A 146 0.87 -11.46 -2.65
C LYS A 146 -0.53 -10.88 -2.56
N ASN A 147 -0.94 -10.20 -3.62
CA ASN A 147 -2.33 -9.78 -3.81
C ASN A 147 -3.20 -11.02 -3.99
N GLN A 148 -3.63 -11.61 -2.87
CA GLN A 148 -4.45 -12.81 -2.86
C GLN A 148 -5.67 -12.59 -1.97
N ARG A 149 -6.85 -12.80 -2.57
CA ARG A 149 -8.10 -12.83 -1.84
C ARG A 149 -8.10 -14.06 -0.91
N ASN A 150 -8.05 -13.83 0.39
CA ASN A 150 -8.04 -14.86 1.43
C ASN A 150 -9.36 -14.94 2.23
N LYS A 151 -10.33 -14.08 1.92
CA LYS A 151 -11.66 -14.04 2.57
C LYS A 151 -12.77 -13.60 1.58
N PRO A 152 -14.06 -13.71 1.95
CA PRO A 152 -15.16 -13.19 1.14
C PRO A 152 -15.05 -11.68 0.88
N TYR A 153 -15.60 -11.19 -0.23
CA TYR A 153 -15.46 -9.79 -0.67
C TYR A 153 -15.97 -8.77 0.35
N ASN A 154 -17.13 -9.05 0.97
CA ASN A 154 -17.70 -8.21 2.02
C ASN A 154 -16.78 -8.09 3.25
N ALA A 155 -15.92 -9.07 3.53
CA ALA A 155 -15.01 -9.01 4.68
C ALA A 155 -13.84 -8.02 4.47
N TYR A 156 -13.71 -7.39 3.30
CA TYR A 156 -12.77 -6.29 3.01
C TYR A 156 -13.38 -4.89 3.25
N CYS A 157 -14.67 -4.86 3.56
CA CYS A 157 -15.43 -3.64 3.82
C CYS A 157 -15.23 -3.15 5.26
N LYS A 158 -14.20 -2.33 5.49
CA LYS A 158 -14.01 -1.62 6.76
C LYS A 158 -15.02 -0.46 6.85
N ASN A 159 -15.83 -0.40 7.91
CA ASN A 159 -16.71 0.74 8.26
C ASN A 159 -17.73 1.19 7.19
N THR A 160 -18.00 0.42 6.14
CA THR A 160 -19.07 0.73 5.17
C THR A 160 -20.47 0.42 5.70
N GLU A 161 -20.60 -0.35 6.77
CA GLU A 161 -21.90 -0.74 7.36
C GLU A 161 -22.47 0.31 8.33
N ASN A 162 -21.64 1.11 9.00
CA ASN A 162 -22.10 1.99 10.09
C ASN A 162 -22.85 3.26 9.65
N HIS A 163 -23.03 3.51 8.35
CA HIS A 163 -23.77 4.67 7.84
C HIS A 163 -24.92 4.33 6.88
N ILE A 164 -25.17 3.05 6.61
CA ILE A 164 -26.38 2.64 5.87
C ILE A 164 -27.59 2.51 6.84
N ILE A 165 -27.34 2.52 8.17
CA ILE A 165 -28.36 2.43 9.23
C ILE A 165 -28.36 3.71 10.11
N SER A 166 -28.24 4.88 9.50
CA SER A 166 -28.76 6.10 10.16
C SER A 166 -29.76 6.70 9.19
N LYS A 167 -31.02 6.63 9.63
CA LYS A 167 -32.26 6.91 8.89
C LYS A 167 -32.29 8.30 8.28
#